data_AF-A0A369Y794-F1
#
_entry.id   AF-A0A369Y794-F1
#
_cell.length_a   1.000
_cell.length_b   1.000
_cell.length_c   1.000
_cell.angle_alpha   90.00
_cell.angle_beta   90.00
_cell.angle_gamma   90.00
#
_symmetry.space_group_name_H-M   'P 1'
#
loop_
_entity.id
_entity.type
_entity.pdbx_description
1 polymer ?
#
loop_
_entity_poly.entity_id
_entity_poly.type
_entity_poly.pdbx_seq_one_letter_code
_entity_poly.pdbx_strand_id
1 'polypeptide(L)'
;MHNLDFTAIDIIGLVLGLFSVFIGIKYPDWDFKLKLKHRSILTHSPLITLFFIYIYLNKQGGFLGFGGEKETGFRYFIMGFSIGMGIHFLYDLFPNGWNGSALLHIPILNRKIKKMGSVTLFILFTVISFMTGIKLSRSIEETILFLILGLLLLGLNKRKEGKLIRPTGSFLLLFLGIASYIDPDFYGFLMENMKTLWTAGEAGVKTVFTLIS
;
A
#
# COMPACT_ATOMS: atom_id res chain seq x y z
N MET A 1 -2.26 26.72 -2.49
CA MET A 1 -1.73 25.87 -3.57
C MET A 1 -0.30 25.48 -3.27
N HIS A 2 -0.12 24.27 -2.73
CA HIS A 2 1.17 23.60 -2.81
C HIS A 2 1.53 23.44 -4.30
N ASN A 3 2.62 24.08 -4.73
CA ASN A 3 3.17 23.81 -6.06
C ASN A 3 3.92 22.47 -5.97
N LEU A 4 3.29 21.42 -6.50
CA LEU A 4 3.91 20.10 -6.57
C LEU A 4 5.13 20.17 -7.49
N ASP A 5 6.27 19.68 -7.02
CA ASP A 5 7.50 19.61 -7.80
C ASP A 5 8.04 18.17 -7.86
N PHE A 6 7.66 17.46 -8.92
CA PHE A 6 8.11 16.09 -9.15
C PHE A 6 9.57 16.01 -9.64
N THR A 7 10.23 17.13 -9.96
CA THR A 7 11.63 17.12 -10.44
C THR A 7 12.64 16.77 -9.35
N ALA A 8 12.23 16.93 -8.08
CA ALA A 8 13.03 16.58 -6.91
C ALA A 8 13.03 15.06 -6.60
N ILE A 9 12.21 14.26 -7.30
CA ILE A 9 12.13 12.81 -7.09
C ILE A 9 13.37 12.12 -7.68
N ASP A 10 13.99 11.26 -6.88
CA ASP A 10 15.13 10.45 -7.31
C ASP A 10 14.67 9.38 -8.33
N ILE A 11 15.15 9.47 -9.57
CA ILE A 11 14.72 8.59 -10.67
C ILE A 11 15.11 7.14 -10.41
N ILE A 12 16.30 6.89 -9.87
CA ILE A 12 16.78 5.53 -9.56
C ILE A 12 15.92 4.92 -8.46
N GLY A 13 15.68 5.68 -7.39
CA GLY A 13 14.77 5.35 -6.32
C GLY A 13 13.37 5.04 -6.83
N LEU A 14 12.82 5.87 -7.74
CA LEU A 14 11.53 5.63 -8.35
C LEU A 14 11.48 4.29 -9.11
N VAL A 15 12.50 3.98 -9.92
CA VAL A 15 12.59 2.69 -10.63
C VAL A 15 12.65 1.52 -9.63
N LEU A 16 13.42 1.65 -8.56
CA LEU A 16 13.50 0.64 -7.50
C LEU A 16 12.16 0.47 -6.76
N GLY A 17 11.48 1.58 -6.47
CA GLY A 17 10.14 1.58 -5.87
C GLY A 17 9.10 0.91 -6.76
N LEU A 18 9.11 1.22 -8.06
CA LEU A 18 8.25 0.55 -9.05
C LEU A 18 8.48 -0.96 -9.06
N PHE A 19 9.73 -1.38 -9.17
CA PHE A 19 10.09 -2.79 -9.18
C PHE A 19 9.71 -3.49 -7.87
N SER A 20 9.94 -2.83 -6.72
CA SER A 20 9.66 -3.40 -5.42
C SER A 20 8.16 -3.53 -5.14
N VAL A 21 7.29 -2.66 -5.67
CA VAL A 21 5.83 -2.85 -5.63
C VAL A 21 5.43 -4.20 -6.24
N PHE A 22 5.97 -4.55 -7.40
CA PHE A 22 5.68 -5.83 -8.07
C PHE A 22 6.24 -7.03 -7.32
N ILE A 23 7.38 -6.89 -6.64
CA ILE A 23 7.90 -7.93 -5.76
C ILE A 23 6.98 -8.09 -4.54
N GLY A 24 6.65 -6.98 -3.88
CA GLY A 24 5.85 -6.97 -2.65
C GLY A 24 4.49 -7.63 -2.83
N ILE A 25 3.78 -7.33 -3.92
CA ILE A 25 2.49 -7.97 -4.19
C ILE A 25 2.59 -9.48 -4.49
N LYS A 26 3.74 -9.97 -4.94
CA LYS A 26 3.94 -11.40 -5.25
C LYS A 26 4.58 -12.17 -4.11
N TYR A 27 5.13 -11.48 -3.10
CA TYR A 27 5.86 -12.09 -2.02
C TYR A 27 5.00 -13.04 -1.17
N PRO A 28 3.77 -12.70 -0.76
CA PRO A 28 2.98 -13.58 0.10
C PRO A 28 2.71 -14.95 -0.54
N ASP A 29 2.45 -14.96 -1.86
CA ASP A 29 2.22 -16.15 -2.70
C ASP A 29 3.47 -17.07 -2.84
N TRP A 30 4.63 -16.70 -2.28
CA TRP A 30 5.79 -17.60 -2.22
C TRP A 30 5.55 -18.82 -1.34
N ASP A 31 4.57 -18.79 -0.46
CA ASP A 31 4.16 -19.96 0.32
C ASP A 31 3.76 -21.16 -0.57
N PHE A 32 3.10 -20.92 -1.70
CA PHE A 32 2.81 -21.95 -2.69
C PHE A 32 4.07 -22.54 -3.33
N LYS A 33 5.10 -21.73 -3.56
CA LYS A 33 6.41 -22.21 -4.05
C LYS A 33 7.12 -23.05 -2.99
N LEU A 34 6.90 -22.76 -1.71
CA LEU A 34 7.37 -23.55 -0.57
C LEU A 34 6.46 -24.76 -0.27
N LYS A 35 5.51 -25.10 -1.18
CA LYS A 35 4.57 -26.21 -1.06
C LYS A 35 3.67 -26.13 0.18
N LEU A 36 3.46 -24.93 0.72
CA LEU A 36 2.49 -24.71 1.78
C LEU A 36 1.09 -24.71 1.17
N LYS A 37 0.16 -25.45 1.80
CA LYS A 37 -1.23 -25.59 1.33
C LYS A 37 -2.14 -24.45 1.77
N HIS A 38 -1.64 -23.54 2.60
CA HIS A 38 -2.39 -22.50 3.29
C HIS A 38 -1.58 -21.21 3.35
N ARG A 39 -2.27 -20.08 3.43
CA ARG A 39 -1.67 -18.76 3.61
C ARG A 39 -0.86 -18.71 4.90
N SER A 40 0.45 -18.73 4.77
CA SER A 40 1.36 -18.73 5.92
C SER A 40 1.40 -17.37 6.58
N ILE A 41 1.23 -17.29 7.91
CA ILE A 41 1.42 -16.03 8.64
C ILE A 41 2.83 -15.45 8.48
N LEU A 42 3.83 -16.27 8.14
CA LEU A 42 5.20 -15.80 7.94
C LEU A 42 5.37 -15.02 6.62
N THR A 43 4.66 -15.42 5.56
CA THR A 43 4.70 -14.72 4.27
C THR A 43 3.59 -13.69 4.14
N HIS A 44 2.45 -13.93 4.80
CA HIS A 44 1.28 -13.06 4.82
C HIS A 44 1.25 -12.16 6.05
N SER A 45 2.38 -11.54 6.39
CA SER A 45 2.49 -10.54 7.46
C SER A 45 3.57 -9.51 7.09
N PRO A 46 3.59 -8.33 7.73
CA PRO A 46 4.60 -7.31 7.46
C PRO A 46 5.97 -7.63 8.08
N LEU A 47 6.22 -8.86 8.56
CA LEU A 47 7.47 -9.21 9.26
C LEU A 47 8.72 -8.92 8.41
N ILE A 48 8.70 -9.27 7.13
CA ILE A 48 9.82 -9.01 6.22
C ILE A 48 10.04 -7.50 6.01
N THR A 49 8.96 -6.74 5.91
CA THR A 49 9.00 -5.28 5.79
C THR A 49 9.57 -4.65 7.06
N LEU A 50 9.13 -5.10 8.23
CA LEU A 50 9.65 -4.66 9.52
C LEU A 50 11.13 -5.01 9.68
N PHE A 51 11.57 -6.16 9.15
CA PHE A 51 12.98 -6.52 9.09
C PHE A 51 13.78 -5.58 8.18
N PHE A 52 13.27 -5.21 7.01
CA PHE A 52 13.92 -4.21 6.15
C PHE A 52 14.01 -2.84 6.83
N ILE A 53 12.97 -2.43 7.55
CA ILE A 53 13.00 -1.20 8.37
C ILE A 53 14.07 -1.30 9.45
N TYR A 54 14.15 -2.44 10.16
CA TYR A 54 15.19 -2.65 11.15
C TYR A 54 16.59 -2.48 10.55
N ILE A 55 16.86 -3.07 9.38
CA ILE A 55 18.13 -2.88 8.65
C ILE A 55 18.36 -1.40 8.31
N TYR A 56 17.35 -0.75 7.69
CA TYR A 56 17.43 0.64 7.25
C TYR A 56 17.77 1.60 8.40
N LEU A 57 17.15 1.40 9.57
CA LEU A 57 17.37 2.23 10.76
C LEU A 57 18.72 1.97 11.45
N ASN A 58 19.20 0.72 11.47
CA ASN A 58 20.42 0.35 12.20
C ASN A 58 21.71 0.56 11.41
N LYS A 59 21.66 1.14 10.19
CA LYS A 59 22.83 1.45 9.34
C LYS A 59 23.78 0.28 9.10
N GLN A 60 23.39 -0.95 9.45
CA GLN A 60 24.11 -2.15 9.06
C GLN A 60 23.90 -2.28 7.57
N GLY A 61 24.98 -2.08 6.81
CA GLY A 61 25.01 -2.07 5.35
C GLY A 61 24.01 -3.07 4.81
N GLY A 62 22.99 -2.53 4.14
CA GLY A 62 21.78 -3.30 3.94
C GLY A 62 21.96 -4.36 2.88
N PHE A 63 20.84 -4.84 2.35
CA PHE A 63 20.82 -6.01 1.48
C PHE A 63 21.84 -5.86 0.33
N LEU A 64 22.91 -6.66 0.35
CA LEU A 64 24.02 -6.64 -0.64
C LEU A 64 24.93 -5.39 -0.66
N GLY A 65 24.99 -4.61 0.43
CA GLY A 65 25.77 -3.36 0.50
C GLY A 65 24.94 -2.08 0.34
N PHE A 66 23.62 -2.21 0.28
CA PHE A 66 22.64 -1.13 0.16
C PHE A 66 21.87 -0.95 1.46
N GLY A 67 22.29 -0.02 2.34
CA GLY A 67 21.46 0.35 3.49
C GLY A 67 22.04 1.41 4.43
N GLY A 68 21.15 2.27 4.90
CA GLY A 68 21.37 3.38 5.84
C GLY A 68 20.43 4.54 5.50
N GLU A 69 20.18 5.47 6.44
CA GLU A 69 19.30 6.65 6.24
C GLU A 69 19.67 7.53 5.03
N LYS A 70 20.91 7.40 4.55
CA LYS A 70 21.44 8.12 3.38
C LYS A 70 21.20 7.39 2.05
N GLU A 71 20.77 6.14 2.07
CA GLU A 71 20.65 5.33 0.85
C GLU A 71 19.22 5.41 0.31
N THR A 72 19.05 6.34 -0.63
CA THR A 72 17.77 6.66 -1.26
C THR A 72 17.11 5.44 -1.89
N GLY A 73 17.88 4.56 -2.54
CA GLY A 73 17.37 3.37 -3.24
C GLY A 73 16.63 2.38 -2.34
N PHE A 74 17.25 1.93 -1.25
CA PHE A 74 16.61 0.99 -0.32
C PHE A 74 15.39 1.59 0.38
N ARG A 75 15.37 2.90 0.65
CA ARG A 75 14.17 3.58 1.14
C ARG A 75 13.00 3.41 0.16
N TYR A 76 13.18 3.75 -1.12
CA TYR A 76 12.14 3.54 -2.13
C TYR A 76 11.79 2.07 -2.32
N PHE A 77 12.77 1.16 -2.22
CA PHE A 77 12.52 -0.27 -2.25
C PHE A 77 11.54 -0.66 -1.13
N ILE A 78 11.80 -0.27 0.12
CA ILE A 78 10.92 -0.55 1.25
C ILE A 78 9.55 0.09 1.04
N MET A 79 9.49 1.34 0.58
CA MET A 79 8.24 2.03 0.28
C MET A 79 7.37 1.21 -0.68
N GLY A 80 7.91 0.89 -1.85
CA GLY A 80 7.17 0.14 -2.86
C GLY A 80 6.81 -1.27 -2.42
N PHE A 81 7.75 -1.99 -1.81
CA PHE A 81 7.52 -3.34 -1.31
C PHE A 81 6.38 -3.36 -0.28
N SER A 82 6.35 -2.38 0.61
CA SER A 82 5.30 -2.24 1.63
C SER A 82 3.93 -1.94 1.02
N ILE A 83 3.86 -1.05 0.03
CA ILE A 83 2.60 -0.77 -0.69
C ILE A 83 2.12 -2.02 -1.43
N GLY A 84 3.00 -2.75 -2.12
CA GLY A 84 2.67 -4.00 -2.81
C GLY A 84 2.12 -5.06 -1.85
N MET A 85 2.77 -5.25 -0.70
CA MET A 85 2.30 -6.16 0.36
C MET A 85 0.93 -5.77 0.90
N GLY A 86 0.72 -4.49 1.21
CA GLY A 86 -0.57 -4.00 1.69
C GLY A 86 -1.70 -4.22 0.68
N ILE A 87 -1.44 -4.02 -0.61
CA ILE A 87 -2.42 -4.31 -1.67
C ILE A 87 -2.73 -5.81 -1.76
N HIS A 88 -1.73 -6.68 -1.64
CA HIS A 88 -1.96 -8.13 -1.57
C HIS A 88 -2.89 -8.49 -0.41
N PHE A 89 -2.62 -7.96 0.78
CA PHE A 89 -3.45 -8.20 1.97
C PHE A 89 -4.87 -7.67 1.81
N LEU A 90 -5.07 -6.57 1.09
CA LEU A 90 -6.40 -6.09 0.73
C LEU A 90 -7.16 -7.08 -0.15
N TYR A 91 -6.52 -7.69 -1.15
CA TYR A 91 -7.17 -8.75 -1.93
C TYR A 91 -7.56 -9.94 -1.06
N ASP A 92 -6.70 -10.31 -0.12
CA ASP A 92 -6.93 -11.41 0.80
C ASP A 92 -8.03 -11.16 1.83
N LEU A 93 -8.43 -9.92 2.08
CA LEU A 93 -9.61 -9.57 2.88
C LEU A 93 -10.93 -9.91 2.19
N PHE A 94 -10.91 -10.07 0.87
CA PHE A 94 -12.10 -10.33 0.07
C PHE A 94 -12.01 -11.66 -0.67
N PRO A 95 -11.85 -12.82 0.00
CA PRO A 95 -11.89 -14.12 -0.67
C PRO A 95 -13.32 -14.44 -1.16
N ASN A 96 -13.47 -15.47 -2.01
CA ASN A 96 -14.82 -15.96 -2.39
C ASN A 96 -15.53 -16.65 -1.21
N GLY A 97 -14.77 -17.22 -0.28
CA GLY A 97 -15.27 -17.79 0.97
C GLY A 97 -14.16 -17.87 2.01
N TRP A 98 -14.51 -17.67 3.28
CA TRP A 98 -13.58 -17.75 4.41
C TRP A 98 -13.48 -19.19 4.93
N ASN A 99 -12.88 -20.07 4.12
CA ASN A 99 -12.65 -21.47 4.45
C ASN A 99 -11.32 -21.96 3.87
N GLY A 100 -10.88 -23.16 4.28
CA GLY A 100 -9.74 -23.83 3.66
C GLY A 100 -8.45 -23.01 3.68
N SER A 101 -7.90 -22.74 2.49
CA SER A 101 -6.65 -22.01 2.25
C SER A 101 -6.76 -20.48 2.38
N ALA A 102 -7.97 -19.92 2.45
CA ALA A 102 -8.17 -18.47 2.63
C ALA A 102 -7.86 -18.01 4.06
N LEU A 103 -7.90 -18.92 5.02
CA LEU A 103 -7.57 -18.65 6.42
C LEU A 103 -6.05 -18.60 6.62
N LEU A 104 -5.60 -17.68 7.48
CA LEU A 104 -4.20 -17.66 7.89
C LEU A 104 -3.86 -18.93 8.67
N HIS A 105 -2.64 -19.40 8.46
CA HIS A 105 -2.10 -20.60 9.06
C HIS A 105 -0.77 -20.30 9.73
N ILE A 106 -0.56 -20.86 10.93
CA ILE A 106 0.70 -20.81 11.66
C ILE A 106 1.43 -22.13 11.36
N PRO A 107 2.44 -22.14 10.45
CA PRO A 107 3.04 -23.39 9.98
C PRO A 107 3.68 -24.21 11.09
N ILE A 108 4.39 -23.54 12.01
CA ILE A 108 5.11 -24.17 13.11
C ILE A 108 4.17 -24.91 14.07
N LEU A 109 2.95 -24.39 14.26
CA LEU A 109 1.93 -24.97 15.14
C LEU A 109 0.91 -25.83 14.38
N ASN A 110 1.05 -25.95 13.06
CA ASN A 110 0.08 -26.57 12.15
C ASN A 110 -1.38 -26.14 12.44
N ARG A 111 -1.59 -24.86 12.80
CA ARG A 111 -2.89 -24.36 13.28
C ARG A 111 -3.45 -23.28 12.37
N LYS A 112 -4.72 -23.45 11.99
CA LYS A 112 -5.49 -22.42 11.27
C LYS A 112 -6.03 -21.38 12.24
N ILE A 113 -5.95 -20.12 11.83
CA ILE A 113 -6.56 -18.99 12.52
C ILE A 113 -8.02 -18.90 12.06
N LYS A 114 -8.96 -18.74 13.00
CA LYS A 114 -10.39 -18.60 12.67
C LYS A 114 -10.63 -17.37 11.79
N LYS A 115 -11.77 -17.32 11.09
CA LYS A 115 -12.16 -16.21 10.21
C LYS A 115 -11.91 -14.84 10.82
N MET A 116 -12.49 -14.57 12.00
CA MET A 116 -12.35 -13.26 12.65
C MET A 116 -10.89 -12.91 12.91
N GLY A 117 -10.09 -13.86 13.42
CA GLY A 117 -8.66 -13.64 13.62
C GLY A 117 -7.90 -13.38 12.32
N SER A 118 -8.22 -14.10 11.24
CA SER A 118 -7.59 -13.88 9.93
C SER A 118 -7.94 -12.50 9.37
N VAL A 119 -9.21 -12.09 9.44
CA VAL A 119 -9.67 -10.77 9.00
C VAL A 119 -8.97 -9.67 9.80
N THR A 120 -8.97 -9.75 11.14
CA THR A 120 -8.31 -8.77 12.00
C THR A 120 -6.83 -8.65 11.68
N LEU A 121 -6.13 -9.77 11.49
CA LEU A 121 -4.71 -9.76 11.13
C LEU A 121 -4.48 -9.16 9.75
N PHE A 122 -5.25 -9.50 8.73
CA PHE A 122 -5.09 -8.89 7.41
C PHE A 122 -5.33 -7.37 7.42
N ILE A 123 -6.32 -6.88 8.19
CA ILE A 123 -6.51 -5.43 8.38
C ILE A 123 -5.28 -4.83 9.03
N LEU A 124 -4.80 -5.41 10.13
CA LEU A 124 -3.61 -4.94 10.85
C LEU A 124 -2.37 -4.94 9.96
N PHE A 125 -2.14 -6.02 9.21
CA PHE A 125 -1.01 -6.17 8.30
C PHE A 125 -1.07 -5.17 7.14
N THR A 126 -2.27 -4.90 6.62
CA THR A 126 -2.49 -3.86 5.60
C THR A 126 -2.12 -2.49 6.17
N VAL A 127 -2.65 -2.14 7.34
CA VAL A 127 -2.38 -0.84 8.00
C VAL A 127 -0.90 -0.66 8.26
N ILE A 128 -0.22 -1.65 8.88
CA ILE A 128 1.22 -1.59 9.12
C ILE A 128 2.00 -1.40 7.83
N SER A 129 1.67 -2.16 6.78
CA SER A 129 2.38 -2.07 5.50
C SER A 129 2.20 -0.70 4.84
N PHE A 130 0.99 -0.14 4.81
CA PHE A 130 0.78 1.21 4.27
C PHE A 130 1.44 2.28 5.15
N MET A 131 1.33 2.20 6.47
CA MET A 131 2.02 3.11 7.38
C MET A 131 3.54 3.09 7.15
N THR A 132 4.14 1.91 6.99
CA THR A 132 5.57 1.80 6.69
C THR A 132 5.93 2.46 5.36
N GLY A 133 5.16 2.18 4.31
CA GLY A 133 5.43 2.76 2.99
C GLY A 133 5.30 4.28 2.97
N ILE A 134 4.27 4.82 3.62
CA ILE A 134 4.00 6.25 3.67
C ILE A 134 4.98 6.98 4.59
N LYS A 135 5.31 6.43 5.76
CA LYS A 135 6.21 7.09 6.74
C LYS A 135 7.64 7.27 6.25
N LEU A 136 8.06 6.48 5.25
CA LEU A 136 9.36 6.64 4.60
C LEU A 136 9.36 7.70 3.50
N SER A 137 8.20 8.21 3.12
CA SER A 137 8.07 9.32 2.19
C SER A 137 8.72 10.58 2.76
N ARG A 138 9.40 11.35 1.91
CA ARG A 138 10.06 12.61 2.28
C ARG A 138 9.32 13.84 1.74
N SER A 139 8.35 13.64 0.86
CA SER A 139 7.57 14.73 0.29
C SER A 139 6.16 14.27 -0.10
N ILE A 140 5.28 15.24 -0.32
CA ILE A 140 3.92 14.97 -0.75
C ILE A 140 3.88 14.30 -2.13
N GLU A 141 4.80 14.65 -3.03
CA GLU A 141 4.91 14.11 -4.39
C GLU A 141 5.23 12.62 -4.37
N GLU A 142 6.13 12.18 -3.49
CA GLU A 142 6.42 10.76 -3.30
C GLU A 142 5.18 10.01 -2.80
N THR A 143 4.45 10.59 -1.85
CA THR A 143 3.19 10.01 -1.33
C THR A 143 2.14 9.89 -2.43
N ILE A 144 1.94 10.94 -3.23
CA ILE A 144 1.03 10.96 -4.39
C ILE A 144 1.46 9.94 -5.43
N LEU A 145 2.76 9.82 -5.70
CA LEU A 145 3.29 8.86 -6.66
C LEU A 145 2.97 7.43 -6.22
N PHE A 146 3.23 7.07 -4.96
CA PHE A 146 2.90 5.74 -4.46
C PHE A 146 1.39 5.48 -4.36
N LEU A 147 0.57 6.51 -4.16
CA LEU A 147 -0.89 6.42 -4.31
C LEU A 147 -1.26 6.01 -5.75
N ILE A 148 -0.72 6.72 -6.76
CA ILE A 148 -0.96 6.43 -8.18
C ILE A 148 -0.47 5.02 -8.53
N LEU A 149 0.74 4.64 -8.10
CA LEU A 149 1.28 3.30 -8.33
C LEU A 149 0.41 2.21 -7.72
N GLY A 150 -0.13 2.43 -6.52
CA GLY A 150 -1.06 1.50 -5.90
C GLY A 150 -2.36 1.35 -6.69
N LEU A 151 -2.93 2.46 -7.19
CA LEU A 151 -4.11 2.44 -8.06
C LEU A 151 -3.84 1.71 -9.38
N LEU A 152 -2.69 1.95 -10.01
CA LEU A 152 -2.27 1.24 -11.22
C LEU A 152 -2.16 -0.26 -10.95
N LEU A 153 -1.54 -0.65 -9.84
CA LEU A 153 -1.37 -2.06 -9.46
C LEU A 153 -2.71 -2.77 -9.24
N LEU A 154 -3.68 -2.10 -8.60
CA LEU A 154 -5.05 -2.60 -8.44
C LEU A 154 -5.74 -2.79 -9.80
N GLY A 155 -5.56 -1.83 -10.72
CA GLY A 155 -6.06 -1.91 -12.09
C GLY A 155 -5.49 -3.11 -12.85
N LEU A 156 -4.18 -3.34 -12.75
CA LEU A 156 -3.49 -4.45 -13.41
C LEU A 156 -3.89 -5.82 -12.84
N ASN A 157 -4.07 -5.93 -11.52
CA ASN A 157 -4.42 -7.20 -10.87
C ASN A 157 -5.91 -7.54 -10.89
N LYS A 158 -6.79 -6.63 -11.34
CA LYS A 158 -8.22 -6.92 -11.58
C LYS A 158 -8.45 -8.22 -12.35
N ARG A 159 -7.66 -8.46 -13.40
CA ARG A 159 -7.82 -9.62 -14.29
C ARG A 159 -7.55 -10.95 -13.58
N LYS A 160 -6.65 -10.95 -12.59
CA LYS A 160 -6.29 -12.13 -11.79
C LYS A 160 -7.32 -12.42 -10.71
N GLU A 161 -7.79 -11.38 -10.01
CA GLU A 161 -8.58 -11.54 -8.78
C GLU A 161 -10.10 -11.44 -8.99
N GLY A 162 -10.55 -10.99 -10.18
CA GLY A 162 -11.97 -10.82 -10.51
C GLY A 162 -12.69 -9.76 -9.67
N LYS A 163 -11.98 -9.03 -8.80
CA LYS A 163 -12.49 -8.05 -7.84
C LYS A 163 -11.69 -6.77 -8.01
N LEU A 164 -12.37 -5.65 -8.25
CA LEU A 164 -11.71 -4.33 -8.33
C LEU A 164 -12.29 -3.37 -7.30
N ILE A 165 -13.62 -3.29 -7.20
CA ILE A 165 -14.30 -2.24 -6.43
C ILE A 165 -13.93 -2.31 -4.93
N ARG A 166 -14.06 -3.49 -4.30
CA ARG A 166 -13.80 -3.63 -2.85
C ARG A 166 -12.33 -3.37 -2.50
N PRO A 167 -11.33 -4.00 -3.16
CA PRO A 167 -9.92 -3.68 -2.91
C PRO A 167 -9.59 -2.20 -3.16
N THR A 168 -10.11 -1.60 -4.23
CA THR A 168 -9.83 -0.19 -4.56
C THR A 168 -10.44 0.77 -3.55
N GLY A 169 -11.69 0.56 -3.15
CA GLY A 169 -12.35 1.37 -2.13
C GLY A 169 -11.63 1.29 -0.79
N SER A 170 -11.23 0.08 -0.37
CA SER A 170 -10.46 -0.10 0.87
C SER A 170 -9.05 0.49 0.78
N PHE A 171 -8.38 0.39 -0.38
CA PHE A 171 -7.09 1.03 -0.61
C PHE A 171 -7.19 2.54 -0.47
N LEU A 172 -8.12 3.18 -1.16
CA LEU A 172 -8.31 4.64 -1.08
C LEU A 172 -8.62 5.08 0.36
N LEU A 173 -9.55 4.41 1.04
CA LEU A 173 -9.91 4.73 2.41
C LEU A 173 -8.71 4.64 3.36
N LEU A 174 -7.98 3.52 3.33
CA LEU A 174 -6.87 3.30 4.25
C LEU A 174 -5.66 4.16 3.88
N PHE A 175 -5.28 4.22 2.60
CA PHE A 175 -4.12 4.98 2.16
C PHE A 175 -4.31 6.46 2.41
N LEU A 176 -5.43 7.06 1.99
CA LEU A 176 -5.68 8.49 2.21
C LEU A 176 -5.81 8.82 3.70
N GLY A 177 -6.47 7.96 4.48
CA GLY A 177 -6.60 8.13 5.92
C GLY A 177 -5.25 8.08 6.64
N ILE A 178 -4.40 7.10 6.30
CA ILE A 178 -3.06 6.96 6.86
C ILE A 178 -2.16 8.11 6.41
N ALA A 179 -2.16 8.46 5.13
CA ALA A 179 -1.36 9.57 4.60
C ALA A 179 -1.73 10.89 5.28
N SER A 180 -3.02 11.19 5.40
CA SER A 180 -3.50 12.38 6.11
C SER A 180 -3.13 12.40 7.59
N TYR A 181 -3.05 11.23 8.23
CA TYR A 181 -2.65 11.12 9.63
C TYR A 181 -1.14 11.30 9.85
N ILE A 182 -0.32 10.77 8.93
CA ILE A 182 1.15 10.79 9.04
C ILE A 182 1.75 12.11 8.54
N ASP A 183 1.15 12.71 7.50
CA ASP A 183 1.69 13.85 6.77
C ASP A 183 0.67 15.01 6.76
N PRO A 184 0.86 16.04 7.62
CA PRO A 184 -0.02 17.21 7.68
C PRO A 184 -0.08 18.00 6.36
N ASP A 185 1.00 18.03 5.59
CA ASP A 185 1.04 18.74 4.30
C ASP A 185 0.19 18.00 3.27
N PHE A 186 0.26 16.65 3.26
CA PHE A 186 -0.65 15.82 2.47
C PHE A 186 -2.11 16.04 2.86
N TYR A 187 -2.44 16.10 4.15
CA TYR A 187 -3.79 16.41 4.61
C TYR A 187 -4.26 17.78 4.13
N GLY A 188 -3.42 18.81 4.29
CA GLY A 188 -3.71 20.17 3.83
C GLY A 188 -4.00 20.21 2.32
N PHE A 189 -3.13 19.57 1.53
CA PHE A 189 -3.31 19.42 0.09
C PHE A 189 -4.63 18.71 -0.27
N LEU A 190 -4.94 17.59 0.38
CA LEU A 190 -6.17 16.84 0.12
C LEU A 190 -7.40 17.71 0.39
N MET A 191 -7.42 18.40 1.52
CA MET A 191 -8.55 19.25 1.92
C MET A 191 -8.71 20.49 1.02
N GLU A 192 -7.61 21.09 0.56
CA GLU A 192 -7.66 22.20 -0.41
C GLU A 192 -8.33 21.72 -1.72
N ASN A 193 -7.86 20.61 -2.29
CA ASN A 193 -8.39 20.07 -3.53
C ASN A 193 -9.85 19.60 -3.40
N MET A 194 -10.23 19.00 -2.27
CA MET A 194 -11.62 18.63 -1.99
C MET A 194 -12.56 19.84 -1.97
N LYS A 195 -12.13 20.95 -1.35
CA LYS A 195 -12.91 22.21 -1.35
C LYS A 195 -13.07 22.76 -2.76
N THR A 196 -11.99 22.77 -3.55
CA THR A 196 -12.04 23.22 -4.95
C THR A 196 -13.02 22.38 -5.79
N LEU A 197 -12.97 21.06 -5.65
CA LEU A 197 -13.90 20.15 -6.34
C LEU A 197 -15.34 20.37 -5.91
N TRP A 198 -15.58 20.58 -4.61
CA TRP A 198 -16.91 20.89 -4.09
C TRP A 198 -17.46 22.18 -4.69
N THR A 199 -16.69 23.27 -4.66
CA THR A 199 -17.09 24.56 -5.24
C THR A 199 -17.33 24.48 -6.74
N ALA A 200 -16.50 23.74 -7.49
CA ALA A 200 -16.72 23.50 -8.91
C ALA A 200 -18.01 22.72 -9.18
N GLY A 201 -18.31 21.72 -8.35
CA GLY A 201 -19.56 20.96 -8.42
C GLY A 201 -20.79 21.84 -8.16
N GLU A 202 -20.75 22.68 -7.12
CA GLU A 202 -21.83 23.64 -6.85
C GLU A 202 -22.05 24.62 -8.00
N ALA A 203 -20.97 25.12 -8.60
CA ALA A 203 -21.04 26.00 -9.76
C ALA A 203 -21.69 25.30 -10.96
N GLY A 204 -21.27 24.07 -11.27
CA GLY A 204 -21.85 23.27 -12.35
C GLY A 204 -23.34 22.99 -12.15
N VAL A 205 -23.75 22.64 -10.93
CA VAL A 205 -25.17 22.44 -10.59
C VAL A 205 -25.97 23.74 -10.80
N LYS A 206 -25.47 24.88 -10.32
CA LYS A 206 -26.11 26.19 -10.53
C LYS A 206 -26.28 26.50 -12.02
N THR A 207 -25.24 26.27 -12.84
CA THR A 207 -25.32 26.48 -14.29
C THR A 207 -26.41 25.62 -14.94
N VAL A 208 -26.50 24.35 -14.57
CA VAL A 208 -27.55 23.46 -15.10
C VAL A 208 -28.94 23.96 -14.70
N PHE A 209 -29.15 24.37 -13.44
CA PHE A 209 -30.43 24.91 -12.99
C PHE A 209 -30.84 26.19 -13.73
N THR A 210 -29.90 27.09 -14.01
CA THR A 210 -30.18 28.31 -14.80
C THR A 210 -30.53 28.01 -16.26
N LEU A 211 -30.00 26.93 -16.85
CA LEU A 211 -30.29 26.55 -18.24
C LEU A 211 -31.65 25.88 -18.42
N ILE A 212 -32.24 25.35 -17.34
CA ILE A 212 -33.53 24.63 -17.36
C ILE A 212 -34.69 25.43 -16.76
N SER A 213 -34.44 26.65 -16.26
CA SER A 213 -35.41 27.61 -15.74
C SER A 213 -35.72 28.69 -16.76
#